data_AF-A0A139R4R9-F1
#
_entry.id   AF-A0A139R4R9-F1
#
_cell.length_a   1.000
_cell.length_b   1.000
_cell.length_c   1.000
_cell.angle_alpha   90.00
_cell.angle_beta   90.00
_cell.angle_gamma   90.00
#
_symmetry.space_group_name_H-M   'P 1'
#
loop_
_entity.id
_entity.type
_entity.pdbx_description
1 polymer ?
#
loop_
_entity_poly.entity_id
_entity_poly.type
_entity_poly.pdbx_seq_one_letter_code
_entity_poly.pdbx_strand_id
1 'polypeptide(L)' 'MKKLSPNSHIRVLSPSDSIARLGGFEANLSAKETLENLGFRVSFSEHYLDRI' A
#
# COMPACT_ATOMS: atom_id res chain seq x y z
N MET A 1 -12.33 14.11 11.49
CA MET A 1 -11.78 13.07 10.58
C MET A 1 -12.93 12.38 9.87
N LYS A 2 -12.84 12.18 8.55
CA LYS A 2 -13.84 11.43 7.78
C LYS A 2 -13.54 9.93 7.93
N LYS A 3 -14.53 9.12 8.30
CA LYS A 3 -14.38 7.66 8.34
C LYS A 3 -14.27 7.11 6.92
N LEU A 4 -13.50 6.03 6.76
CA LEU A 4 -13.44 5.29 5.50
C LEU A 4 -14.72 4.46 5.34
N SER A 5 -15.21 4.39 4.11
CA SER A 5 -16.30 3.52 3.69
C SER A 5 -15.76 2.39 2.80
N PRO A 6 -16.54 1.31 2.57
CA PRO A 6 -16.31 0.45 1.42
C PRO A 6 -16.11 1.28 0.14
N ASN A 7 -15.26 0.80 -0.76
CA ASN A 7 -14.76 1.44 -1.97
C ASN A 7 -13.85 2.68 -1.77
N SER A 8 -13.49 3.03 -0.54
CA SER A 8 -12.48 4.08 -0.31
C SER A 8 -11.13 3.70 -0.92
N HIS A 9 -10.41 4.70 -1.42
CA HIS A 9 -9.07 4.53 -1.97
C HIS A 9 -8.01 4.77 -0.89
N ILE A 10 -7.16 3.76 -0.68
CA ILE A 10 -5.96 3.82 0.16
C ILE A 10 -4.73 3.92 -0.76
N ARG A 11 -3.96 5.00 -0.61
CA ARG A 11 -2.65 5.15 -1.26
C ARG A 11 -1.53 4.88 -0.26
N VAL A 12 -0.70 3.90 -0.56
CA VAL A 12 0.43 3.47 0.28
C VAL A 12 1.70 4.20 -0.18
N LEU A 13 2.49 4.64 0.78
CA LEU A 13 3.72 5.42 0.62
C LEU A 13 4.82 4.80 1.50
N SER A 14 6.09 4.96 1.10
CA SER A 14 7.27 4.55 1.86
C SER A 14 8.14 5.78 2.18
N PRO A 15 7.71 6.69 3.07
CA PRO A 15 8.39 7.98 3.28
C PRO A 15 9.63 7.91 4.19
N SER A 16 9.94 6.74 4.76
CA SER A 16 11.06 6.53 5.69
C SER A 16 11.93 5.39 5.20
N ASP A 17 11.67 4.14 5.58
CA ASP A 17 12.40 3.02 5.01
C ASP A 17 11.79 2.60 3.66
N SER A 18 12.66 2.33 2.70
CA SER A 18 12.26 1.77 1.41
C SER A 18 11.74 0.35 1.56
N ILE A 19 10.61 0.06 0.93
CA ILE A 19 10.05 -1.29 0.92
C ILE A 19 10.91 -2.30 0.16
N ALA A 20 11.80 -1.83 -0.71
CA ALA A 20 12.78 -2.69 -1.38
C ALA A 20 13.64 -3.49 -0.37
N ARG A 21 13.83 -2.97 0.86
CA ARG A 21 14.55 -3.68 1.93
C ARG A 21 13.82 -4.90 2.47
N LEU A 22 12.50 -4.94 2.40
CA LEU A 22 11.66 -6.01 2.95
C LEU A 22 11.29 -7.10 1.93
N GLY A 23 11.77 -6.98 0.68
CA GLY A 23 11.38 -7.85 -0.43
C GLY A 23 10.53 -7.18 -1.50
N GLY A 24 10.38 -5.85 -1.44
CA GLY A 24 9.70 -5.08 -2.49
C GLY A 24 8.19 -5.28 -2.52
N PHE A 25 7.61 -5.20 -3.71
CA PHE A 25 6.15 -5.30 -3.90
C PHE A 25 5.60 -6.66 -3.44
N GLU A 26 6.28 -7.76 -3.78
CA GLU A 26 5.83 -9.12 -3.47
C GLU A 26 5.65 -9.35 -1.95
N ALA A 27 6.53 -8.76 -1.13
CA ALA A 27 6.43 -8.84 0.31
C ALA A 27 5.14 -8.20 0.87
N ASN A 28 4.49 -7.30 0.11
CA ASN A 28 3.26 -6.61 0.49
C ASN A 28 2.02 -7.05 -0.30
N LEU A 29 2.16 -8.03 -1.21
CA LEU A 29 1.04 -8.49 -2.02
C LEU A 29 -0.11 -9.01 -1.15
N SER A 30 0.21 -9.78 -0.10
CA SER A 30 -0.79 -10.30 0.85
C SER A 30 -1.54 -9.19 1.60
N ALA A 31 -0.85 -8.11 1.97
CA ALA A 31 -1.47 -6.95 2.62
C ALA A 31 -2.40 -6.21 1.66
N LYS A 32 -1.98 -6.05 0.39
CA LYS A 32 -2.81 -5.46 -0.67
C LYS A 32 -4.09 -6.27 -0.86
N GLU A 33 -3.98 -7.58 -1.07
CA GLU A 33 -5.12 -8.48 -1.29
C GLU A 33 -6.08 -8.47 -0.10
N THR A 34 -5.54 -8.47 1.13
CA THR A 34 -6.37 -8.40 2.34
C THR A 34 -7.21 -7.12 2.38
N LEU A 35 -6.63 -5.97 2.05
CA LEU A 35 -7.35 -4.69 2.02
C LEU A 35 -8.36 -4.65 0.87
N GLU A 36 -8.02 -5.19 -0.30
CA GLU A 36 -8.95 -5.28 -1.44
C GLU A 36 -10.14 -6.20 -1.13
N ASN A 37 -9.91 -7.31 -0.42
CA ASN A 37 -10.97 -8.22 0.05
C ASN A 37 -11.89 -7.58 1.11
N LEU A 38 -11.41 -6.58 1.85
CA LEU A 38 -12.23 -5.75 2.74
C LEU A 38 -13.06 -4.69 1.98
N GLY A 39 -12.93 -4.64 0.66
CA GLY A 39 -13.67 -3.72 -0.20
C GLY A 39 -12.98 -2.37 -0.41
N PHE A 40 -11.67 -2.25 -0.14
CA PHE A 40 -10.91 -1.04 -0.44
C PHE A 40 -10.28 -1.10 -1.83
N ARG A 41 -9.94 0.07 -2.39
CA ARG A 41 -9.07 0.17 -3.56
C ARG A 41 -7.68 0.53 -3.08
N VAL A 42 -6.64 -0.21 -3.46
CA VAL A 42 -5.26 0.03 -3.00
C VAL A 42 -4.37 0.42 -4.16
N SER A 43 -3.56 1.47 -3.98
CA SER A 43 -2.51 1.85 -4.93
C SER A 43 -1.20 2.16 -4.20
N PHE A 44 -0.09 1.96 -4.89
CA PHE A 44 1.24 2.36 -4.42
C PHE A 44 1.68 3.65 -5.10
N SER A 45 2.53 4.43 -4.43
CA SER A 45 3.15 5.62 -5.03
C SER A 45 4.11 5.26 -6.15
N GLU A 46 4.40 6.21 -7.03
CA GLU A 46 5.41 6.04 -8.09
C GLU A 46 6.78 5.66 -7.51
N HIS A 47 7.20 6.35 -6.45
CA HIS A 47 8.46 6.11 -5.74
C HIS A 47 8.38 4.99 -4.69
N TYR A 48 7.39 4.09 -4.77
CA TYR A 48 7.15 3.11 -3.71
C TYR A 48 8.33 2.15 -3.49
N LEU A 49 9.06 1.83 -4.56
CA LEU A 49 10.24 0.94 -4.54
C LEU A 49 11.57 1.69 -4.46
N ASP A 50 11.55 3.03 -4.46
CA ASP A 50 12.77 3.81 -4.50
C ASP A 50 13.55 3.60 -3.20
N ARG A 51 14.88 3.49 -3.33
CA ARG A 51 15.77 3.47 -2.16
C ARG A 51 16.02 4.93 -1.77
N ILE A 52 15.58 5.29 -0.57
CA ILE A 52 15.90 6.58 0.06
C ILE A 52 17.27 6.50 0.73
#